data_AF-A0A8S3JNF5-F1
#
_entry.id   AF-A0A8S3JNF5-F1
#
_cell.length_a   1.000
_cell.length_b   1.000
_cell.length_c   1.000
_cell.angle_alpha   90.00
_cell.angle_beta   90.00
_cell.angle_gamma   90.00
#
_symmetry.space_group_name_H-M   'P 1'
#
loop_
_entity.id
_entity.type
_entity.pdbx_description
1 polymer ?
#
loop_
_entity_poly.entity_id
_entity_poly.type
_entity_poly.pdbx_seq_one_letter_code
_entity_poly.pdbx_strand_id
1 'polypeptide(L)'
;MSMQIIWQATINECKSQEEVDILKQHLYIKRLPKSFDYLDESYSKIENKLARPIYNDNTRTTMSARHRKIIAQNKCDLMKLYINMAEAAVRGYRQYGEDEKQNLINLFTRLTSEQLALLARGPKYVPPCQIQFYRQETKEKIIE
;
A
#
# COMPACT_ATOMS: atom_id res chain seq x y z
N MET A 1 -38.64 -14.39 -3.90
CA MET A 1 -37.93 -13.21 -3.37
C MET A 1 -37.16 -12.62 -4.56
N SER A 2 -37.45 -11.37 -4.99
CA SER A 2 -36.91 -10.86 -6.26
C SER A 2 -35.47 -10.38 -6.13
N MET A 3 -34.69 -10.53 -7.19
CA MET A 3 -33.28 -10.13 -7.26
C MET A 3 -33.06 -8.64 -6.94
N GLN A 4 -34.05 -7.79 -7.27
CA GLN A 4 -34.08 -6.37 -6.92
C GLN A 4 -34.10 -6.11 -5.42
N ILE A 5 -34.86 -6.90 -4.65
CA ILE A 5 -34.95 -6.73 -3.19
C ILE A 5 -33.61 -7.06 -2.53
N ILE A 6 -32.94 -8.11 -3.02
CA ILE A 6 -31.61 -8.52 -2.53
C ILE A 6 -30.59 -7.41 -2.84
N TRP A 7 -30.56 -6.91 -4.07
CA TRP A 7 -29.63 -5.85 -4.47
C TRP A 7 -29.82 -4.55 -3.67
N GLN A 8 -31.08 -4.15 -3.43
CA GLN A 8 -31.39 -2.98 -2.64
C GLN A 8 -30.96 -3.15 -1.16
N ALA A 9 -31.14 -4.36 -0.59
CA ALA A 9 -30.69 -4.67 0.75
C ALA A 9 -29.16 -4.61 0.87
N THR A 10 -28.43 -5.17 -0.10
CA THR A 10 -26.96 -5.11 -0.12
C THR A 10 -26.43 -3.69 -0.21
N ILE A 11 -27.08 -2.82 -0.99
CA ILE A 11 -26.70 -1.40 -1.08
C ILE A 11 -26.92 -0.67 0.23
N ASN A 12 -28.06 -0.93 0.88
CA ASN A 12 -28.37 -0.30 2.17
C ASN A 12 -27.40 -0.77 3.25
N GLU A 13 -27.00 -2.04 3.23
CA GLU A 13 -25.99 -2.61 4.14
C GLU A 13 -24.61 -1.97 3.91
N CYS A 14 -24.17 -1.82 2.65
CA CYS A 14 -22.93 -1.11 2.33
C CYS A 14 -22.94 0.34 2.82
N LYS A 15 -24.03 1.08 2.60
CA LYS A 15 -24.17 2.47 3.07
C LYS A 15 -24.13 2.56 4.60
N SER A 16 -24.82 1.64 5.29
CA SER A 16 -24.81 1.59 6.75
C SER A 16 -23.41 1.27 7.29
N GLN A 17 -22.68 0.38 6.63
CA GLN A 17 -21.31 0.04 6.99
C GLN A 17 -20.35 1.24 6.82
N GLU A 18 -20.50 1.98 5.72
CA GLU A 18 -19.73 3.20 5.46
C GLU A 18 -19.96 4.27 6.54
N GLU A 19 -21.22 4.49 6.95
CA GLU A 19 -21.55 5.40 8.06
C GLU A 19 -20.89 4.97 9.38
N VAL A 20 -20.93 3.68 9.69
CA VAL A 20 -20.28 3.11 10.89
C VAL A 20 -18.78 3.33 10.85
N ASP A 21 -18.15 3.16 9.69
CA ASP A 21 -16.70 3.33 9.55
C ASP A 21 -16.28 4.80 9.65
N ILE A 22 -17.08 5.73 9.11
CA ILE A 22 -16.91 7.18 9.33
C ILE A 22 -17.04 7.52 10.82
N LEU A 23 -18.02 6.95 11.52
CA LEU A 23 -18.20 7.17 12.96
C LEU A 23 -17.04 6.62 13.77
N LYS A 24 -16.52 5.44 13.43
CA LYS A 24 -15.30 4.88 14.03
C LYS A 24 -14.12 5.82 13.80
N GLN A 25 -13.94 6.32 12.57
CA GLN A 25 -12.85 7.23 12.24
C GLN A 25 -12.94 8.54 13.06
N HIS A 26 -14.13 9.14 13.16
CA HIS A 26 -14.35 10.30 14.02
C HIS A 26 -14.07 10.02 15.50
N LEU A 27 -14.47 8.84 15.98
CA LEU A 27 -14.24 8.44 17.36
C LEU A 27 -12.75 8.20 17.64
N TYR A 28 -12.00 7.63 16.69
CA TYR A 28 -10.55 7.52 16.75
C TYR A 28 -9.89 8.90 16.76
N ILE A 29 -10.28 9.81 15.85
CA ILE A 29 -9.75 11.17 15.79
C ILE A 29 -10.01 11.94 17.10
N LYS A 30 -11.22 11.85 17.67
CA LYS A 30 -11.53 12.50 18.96
C LYS A 30 -10.74 11.94 20.13
N ARG A 31 -10.32 10.68 20.06
CA ARG A 31 -9.52 9.99 21.09
C ARG A 31 -8.02 10.20 20.91
N LEU A 32 -7.58 10.68 19.76
CA LEU A 32 -6.18 11.02 19.56
C LEU A 32 -5.81 12.21 20.46
N PRO A 33 -4.65 12.16 21.12
CA PRO A 33 -4.11 13.32 21.82
C PRO A 33 -4.06 14.52 20.86
N LYS A 34 -4.52 15.70 21.32
CA LYS A 34 -4.48 16.94 20.51
C LYS A 34 -3.05 17.34 20.13
N SER A 35 -2.08 16.91 20.93
CA SER A 35 -0.66 17.10 20.69
C SER A 35 0.12 15.95 21.32
N PHE A 36 1.32 15.74 20.81
CA PHE A 36 2.30 14.79 21.35
C PHE A 36 3.38 15.52 22.16
N ASP A 37 3.08 16.69 22.73
CA ASP A 37 4.06 17.53 23.45
C ASP A 37 4.76 16.77 24.60
N TYR A 38 4.13 15.71 25.12
CA TYR A 38 4.70 14.80 26.12
C TYR A 38 5.82 13.88 25.58
N LEU A 39 5.97 13.74 24.25
CA LEU A 39 7.08 13.04 23.61
C LEU A 39 8.31 13.94 23.48
N ASP A 40 8.13 15.26 23.43
CA ASP A 40 9.23 16.24 23.36
C ASP A 40 9.85 16.53 24.74
N GLU A 41 9.15 16.18 25.81
CA GLU A 41 9.69 16.29 27.16
C GLU A 41 10.68 15.15 27.45
N SER A 42 11.95 15.52 27.61
CA SER A 42 12.97 14.56 28.05
C SER A 42 12.55 13.94 29.39
N TYR A 43 12.83 12.64 29.57
CA TYR A 43 12.50 11.91 30.80
C TYR A 43 13.04 12.63 32.05
N SER A 44 14.21 13.24 31.94
CA SER A 44 14.81 14.11 32.98
C SER A 44 13.93 15.29 33.38
N LYS A 45 13.28 15.99 32.43
CA LYS A 45 12.34 17.07 32.74
C LYS A 45 11.11 16.55 33.48
N ILE A 46 10.63 15.36 33.13
CA ILE A 46 9.46 14.73 33.77
C ILE A 46 9.81 14.29 35.19
N GLU A 47 10.97 13.67 35.41
CA GLU A 47 11.46 13.33 36.75
C GLU A 47 11.63 14.59 37.62
N ASN A 48 12.22 15.65 37.07
CA ASN A 48 12.38 16.92 37.78
C ASN A 48 11.03 17.60 38.14
N LYS A 49 10.01 17.46 37.29
CA LYS A 49 8.64 17.94 37.61
C LYS A 49 7.99 17.09 38.69
N LEU A 50 8.16 15.76 38.65
CA LEU A 50 7.61 14.83 39.63
C LEU A 50 8.30 14.94 40.99
N ALA A 51 9.57 15.32 41.04
CA ALA A 51 10.32 15.56 42.27
C ALA A 51 9.83 16.78 43.08
N ARG A 52 8.94 17.62 42.51
CA ARG A 52 8.38 18.78 43.21
C ARG A 52 7.52 18.34 44.41
N PRO A 53 7.56 19.07 45.55
CA PRO A 53 6.88 18.71 46.81
C PRO A 53 5.34 18.62 46.73
N ILE A 54 4.76 19.00 45.59
CA ILE A 54 3.31 19.07 45.34
C ILE A 54 2.67 17.67 45.28
N TYR A 55 3.43 16.64 44.89
CA TYR A 55 2.93 15.26 44.74
C TYR A 55 3.34 14.38 45.92
N ASN A 56 2.44 13.51 46.38
CA ASN A 56 2.80 12.50 47.39
C ASN A 56 3.66 11.38 46.76
N ASP A 57 4.44 10.65 47.56
CA ASP A 57 5.38 9.65 47.03
C ASP A 57 4.71 8.50 46.24
N ASN A 58 3.49 8.11 46.64
CA ASN A 58 2.73 7.07 45.94
C ASN A 58 2.27 7.52 44.54
N THR A 59 1.83 8.77 44.40
CA THR A 59 1.43 9.37 43.12
C THR A 59 2.62 9.61 42.22
N ARG A 60 3.77 10.05 42.76
CA ARG A 60 5.03 10.16 42.00
C ARG A 60 5.45 8.81 41.41
N THR A 61 5.47 7.78 42.24
CA THR A 61 5.89 6.43 41.84
C THR A 61 4.97 5.86 40.76
N THR A 62 3.65 6.03 40.93
CA THR A 62 2.65 5.57 39.95
C THR A 62 2.77 6.30 38.61
N MET A 63 2.96 7.63 38.64
CA MET A 63 3.11 8.43 37.43
C MET A 63 4.41 8.12 36.68
N SER A 64 5.52 7.95 37.40
CA SER A 64 6.80 7.53 36.80
C SER A 64 6.72 6.13 36.18
N ALA A 65 6.09 5.17 36.86
CA ALA A 65 5.86 3.83 36.32
C ALA A 65 5.00 3.86 35.03
N ARG A 66 3.94 4.68 35.02
CA ARG A 66 3.08 4.86 33.85
C ARG A 66 3.85 5.45 32.67
N HIS A 67 4.68 6.47 32.89
CA HIS A 67 5.51 7.05 31.83
C HIS A 67 6.51 6.05 31.26
N ARG A 68 7.21 5.30 32.12
CA ARG A 68 8.12 4.24 31.67
C ARG A 68 7.42 3.19 30.81
N LYS A 69 6.21 2.79 31.21
CA LYS A 69 5.38 1.85 30.43
C LYS A 69 5.02 2.41 29.05
N ILE A 70 4.60 3.68 28.99
CA ILE A 70 4.26 4.35 27.72
C ILE A 70 5.50 4.43 26.82
N ILE A 71 6.66 4.81 27.36
CA ILE A 71 7.91 4.89 26.60
C ILE A 71 8.30 3.51 26.04
N ALA A 72 8.23 2.46 26.86
CA ALA A 72 8.53 1.10 26.43
C ALA A 72 7.56 0.64 25.32
N GLN A 73 6.27 0.91 25.49
CA GLN A 73 5.25 0.60 24.49
C GLN A 73 5.53 1.32 23.16
N ASN A 74 5.80 2.62 23.20
CA ASN A 74 6.12 3.40 22.00
C ASN A 74 7.36 2.88 21.29
N LYS A 75 8.40 2.47 22.02
CA LYS A 75 9.60 1.85 21.43
C LYS A 75 9.26 0.54 20.71
N CYS A 76 8.45 -0.32 21.35
CA CYS A 76 8.00 -1.57 20.73
C CYS A 76 7.16 -1.32 19.47
N ASP A 77 6.26 -0.34 19.50
CA ASP A 77 5.38 -0.03 18.38
C ASP A 77 6.15 0.59 17.20
N LEU A 78 7.14 1.46 17.48
CA LEU A 78 8.09 1.94 16.47
C LEU A 78 8.86 0.78 15.83
N MET A 79 9.36 -0.16 16.64
CA MET A 79 10.11 -1.31 16.11
C MET A 79 9.24 -2.20 15.21
N LYS A 80 7.99 -2.45 15.60
CA LYS A 80 7.03 -3.17 14.74
C LYS A 80 6.79 -2.43 13.43
N LEU A 81 6.62 -1.10 13.48
CA LEU A 81 6.42 -0.29 12.28
C LEU A 81 7.62 -0.38 11.33
N TYR A 82 8.86 -0.31 11.85
CA TYR A 82 10.07 -0.50 11.04
C TYR A 82 10.15 -1.89 10.42
N ILE A 83 9.87 -2.95 11.18
CA ILE A 83 9.84 -4.33 10.67
C ILE A 83 8.81 -4.45 9.54
N ASN A 84 7.59 -3.96 9.76
CA ASN A 84 6.53 -4.01 8.76
C ASN A 84 6.89 -3.25 7.47
N MET A 85 7.53 -2.08 7.59
CA MET A 85 8.01 -1.33 6.42
C MET A 85 9.10 -2.09 5.66
N ALA A 86 10.06 -2.69 6.37
CA ALA A 86 11.11 -3.50 5.76
C ALA A 86 10.53 -4.73 5.05
N GLU A 87 9.58 -5.45 5.70
CA GLU A 87 8.89 -6.58 5.08
C GLU A 87 8.08 -6.18 3.85
N ALA A 88 7.36 -5.05 3.91
CA ALA A 88 6.60 -4.52 2.77
C ALA A 88 7.53 -4.18 1.61
N ALA A 89 8.69 -3.57 1.87
CA ALA A 89 9.69 -3.29 0.84
C ALA A 89 10.23 -4.58 0.21
N VAL A 90 10.62 -5.58 1.01
CA VAL A 90 11.11 -6.88 0.50
C VAL A 90 10.06 -7.58 -0.35
N ARG A 91 8.79 -7.60 0.08
CA ARG A 91 7.68 -8.15 -0.70
C ARG A 91 7.49 -7.38 -2.01
N GLY A 92 7.56 -6.06 -1.97
CA GLY A 92 7.46 -5.21 -3.17
C GLY A 92 8.55 -5.51 -4.19
N TYR A 93 9.81 -5.62 -3.75
CA TYR A 93 10.92 -5.98 -4.64
C TYR A 93 10.79 -7.38 -5.23
N ARG A 94 10.32 -8.35 -4.43
CA ARG A 94 10.06 -9.70 -4.91
C ARG A 94 8.98 -9.71 -5.99
N GLN A 95 7.89 -9.00 -5.75
CA GLN A 95 6.78 -8.91 -6.71
C GLN A 95 7.24 -8.23 -8.01
N TYR A 96 7.99 -7.14 -7.91
CA TYR A 96 8.58 -6.47 -9.07
C TYR A 96 9.46 -7.40 -9.91
N GLY A 97 10.30 -8.22 -9.27
CA GLY A 97 11.13 -9.21 -9.96
C GLY A 97 10.32 -10.33 -10.62
N GLU A 98 9.23 -10.78 -9.98
CA GLU A 98 8.30 -11.75 -10.56
C GLU A 98 7.56 -11.16 -11.78
N ASP A 99 7.15 -9.89 -11.71
CA ASP A 99 6.50 -9.16 -12.80
C ASP A 99 7.45 -8.93 -13.99
N GLU A 100 8.71 -8.53 -13.74
CA GLU A 100 9.73 -8.39 -14.79
C GLU A 100 10.04 -9.72 -15.49
N LYS A 101 10.16 -10.80 -14.70
CA LYS A 101 10.36 -12.15 -15.25
C LYS A 101 9.18 -12.54 -16.15
N GLN A 102 7.95 -12.29 -15.72
CA GLN A 102 6.77 -12.59 -16.53
C GLN A 102 6.71 -11.75 -17.80
N ASN A 103 7.08 -10.46 -17.72
CA ASN A 103 7.19 -9.58 -18.87
C ASN A 103 8.23 -10.07 -19.89
N LEU A 104 9.39 -10.54 -19.43
CA LEU A 104 10.40 -11.14 -20.29
C LEU A 104 9.88 -12.41 -20.97
N ILE A 105 9.22 -13.32 -20.23
CA ILE A 105 8.62 -14.53 -20.80
C ILE A 105 7.58 -14.18 -21.87
N ASN A 106 6.73 -13.19 -21.60
CA ASN A 106 5.73 -12.70 -22.55
C ASN A 106 6.38 -12.08 -23.81
N LEU A 107 7.51 -11.38 -23.65
CA LEU A 107 8.25 -10.81 -24.76
C LEU A 107 8.89 -11.91 -25.64
N PHE A 108 9.53 -12.90 -25.02
CA PHE A 108 10.14 -14.03 -25.73
C PHE A 108 9.11 -14.88 -26.46
N THR A 109 7.98 -15.19 -25.82
CA THR A 109 6.89 -15.91 -26.47
C THR A 109 6.32 -15.15 -27.67
N ARG A 110 6.13 -13.83 -27.56
CA ARG A 110 5.75 -12.99 -28.72
C ARG A 110 6.79 -13.03 -29.85
N LEU A 111 8.07 -12.83 -29.54
CA LEU A 111 9.15 -12.91 -30.54
C LEU A 111 9.21 -14.28 -31.23
N THR A 112 9.07 -15.38 -30.48
CA THR A 112 9.03 -16.72 -31.07
C THR A 112 7.78 -16.95 -31.92
N SER A 113 6.63 -16.39 -31.54
CA SER A 113 5.41 -16.47 -32.35
C SER A 113 5.51 -15.66 -33.64
N GLU A 114 6.18 -14.50 -33.60
CA GLU A 114 6.46 -13.69 -34.79
C GLU A 114 7.48 -14.37 -35.70
N GLN A 115 8.53 -14.97 -35.14
CA GLN A 115 9.49 -15.77 -35.91
C GLN A 115 8.86 -17.04 -36.51
N LEU A 116 7.98 -17.71 -35.78
CA LEU A 116 7.19 -18.84 -36.30
C LEU A 116 6.19 -18.39 -37.37
N ALA A 117 5.58 -17.20 -37.24
CA ALA A 117 4.72 -16.62 -38.27
C ALA A 117 5.50 -16.24 -39.54
N LEU A 118 6.74 -15.76 -39.38
CA LEU A 118 7.67 -15.50 -40.48
C LEU A 118 8.17 -16.78 -41.15
N LEU A 119 8.30 -17.88 -40.41
CA LEU A 119 8.65 -19.20 -40.97
C LEU A 119 7.43 -19.87 -41.65
N ALA A 120 6.23 -19.68 -41.11
CA ALA A 120 4.98 -20.19 -41.70
C ALA A 120 4.60 -19.47 -43.00
N ARG A 121 4.98 -18.19 -43.14
CA ARG A 121 4.99 -17.48 -44.43
C ARG A 121 6.33 -17.72 -45.12
N GLY A 122 6.46 -18.84 -45.84
CA GLY A 122 7.70 -19.24 -46.54
C GLY A 122 8.38 -18.12 -47.36
N PRO A 123 9.62 -18.34 -47.85
CA PRO A 123 10.53 -17.26 -48.26
C PRO A 123 10.01 -16.55 -49.52
N LYS A 124 9.34 -15.42 -49.32
CA LYS A 124 9.49 -14.27 -50.21
C LYS A 124 10.34 -13.27 -49.45
N TYR A 125 11.64 -13.32 -49.68
CA TYR A 125 12.57 -12.30 -49.19
C TYR A 125 12.12 -10.96 -49.76
N VAL A 126 11.51 -10.12 -48.92
CA VAL A 126 11.21 -8.73 -49.23
C VAL A 126 12.40 -7.92 -48.72
N PRO A 127 13.22 -7.32 -49.61
CA PRO A 127 14.41 -6.60 -49.17
C PRO A 127 14.05 -5.42 -48.25
N PRO A 128 14.96 -4.98 -47.36
CA PRO A 128 14.70 -3.92 -46.38
C PRO A 128 14.15 -2.61 -46.98
N CYS A 129 14.45 -2.35 -48.26
CA CYS A 129 13.94 -1.19 -49.00
C CYS A 129 12.45 -1.26 -49.37
N GLN A 130 11.79 -2.42 -49.27
CA GLN A 130 10.36 -2.60 -49.59
C GLN A 130 9.44 -2.65 -48.36
N ILE A 131 10.00 -2.66 -47.14
CA ILE A 131 9.22 -2.67 -45.88
C ILE A 131 8.39 -1.39 -45.70
N GLN A 132 8.85 -0.27 -46.27
CA GLN A 132 8.13 1.01 -46.20
C GLN A 132 6.81 0.98 -46.99
N PHE A 133 6.73 0.20 -48.07
CA PHE A 133 5.51 0.11 -48.90
C PHE A 133 4.41 -0.72 -48.23
N TYR A 134 4.76 -1.81 -47.55
CA TYR A 134 3.77 -2.65 -46.84
C TYR A 134 3.12 -1.97 -45.63
N ARG A 135 3.79 -0.97 -45.02
CA ARG A 135 3.22 -0.16 -43.93
C ARG A 135 2.18 0.86 -44.41
N GLN A 136 2.18 1.23 -45.69
CA GLN A 136 1.19 2.14 -46.25
C GLN A 136 -0.07 1.40 -46.69
N GLU A 137 0.04 0.23 -47.32
CA GLU A 137 -1.14 -0.52 -47.80
C GLU A 137 -2.06 -1.05 -46.68
N THR A 138 -1.53 -1.26 -45.47
CA THR A 138 -2.34 -1.68 -44.32
C THR A 138 -3.07 -0.54 -43.62
N LYS A 139 -2.72 0.73 -43.92
CA LYS A 139 -3.45 1.89 -43.42
C LYS A 139 -4.63 2.29 -44.30
N GLU A 140 -4.62 1.94 -45.59
CA GLU A 140 -5.72 2.28 -46.50
C GLU A 140 -6.90 1.30 -46.42
N LYS A 141 -6.72 0.11 -45.84
CA LYS A 141 -7.81 -0.88 -45.70
C LYS A 141 -8.63 -0.78 -44.40
N ILE A 142 -8.46 0.29 -43.60
CA ILE A 142 -9.22 0.51 -42.35
C ILE A 142 -10.31 1.59 -42.52
N ILE A 143 -10.47 2.15 -43.72
CA ILE A 143 -11.58 3.06 -44.03
C ILE A 143 -12.24 2.59 -45.33
N GLU A 144 -13.17 1.65 -45.21
CA GLU A 144 -14.41 1.54 -46.00
C GLU A 144 -15.39 0.61 -45.28
#